data_AF-A0A7J8F0E3-F1
#
_entry.id   AF-A0A7J8F0E3-F1
#
_cell.length_a   1.000
_cell.length_b   1.000
_cell.length_c   1.000
_cell.angle_alpha   90.00
_cell.angle_beta   90.00
_cell.angle_gamma   90.00
#
_symmetry.space_group_name_H-M   'P 1'
#
loop_
_entity.id
_entity.type
_entity.pdbx_description
1 polymer ?
#
loop_
_entity_poly.entity_id
_entity_poly.type
_entity_poly.pdbx_seq_one_letter_code
_entity_poly.pdbx_strand_id
1 'polypeptide(L)'
;MVLIVHGFPSAVAALRFEWAWQHPHSSRRLADVAPRLRSEAAFAFHLRVLAHMLRVPPWTRLPLTLRWLRADFRCELCPPPPPHVPLSFGPLAPRSSASKCHASTFADTEPQLDQDAKACCSLCAGALQDEEGPLCCPHPGCPLRAHMICLAEEFLQEEPGQLLPLEGQCPG
;
A
#
# COMPACT_ATOMS: atom_id res chain seq x y z
N MET A 1 10.08 7.63 20.10
CA MET A 1 8.90 7.37 19.24
C MET A 1 8.27 6.06 19.69
N VAL A 2 6.93 6.00 19.81
CA VAL A 2 6.21 4.80 20.32
C VAL A 2 5.47 4.04 19.23
N LEU A 3 5.00 4.74 18.21
CA LEU A 3 4.26 4.26 17.05
C LEU A 3 4.76 5.01 15.82
N ILE A 4 4.84 4.32 14.69
CA ILE A 4 5.10 4.93 13.39
C ILE A 4 4.10 4.41 12.36
N VAL A 5 3.79 5.25 11.38
CA VAL A 5 3.03 4.88 10.19
C VAL A 5 4.00 4.94 9.01
N HIS A 6 4.06 3.88 8.21
CA HIS A 6 4.93 3.81 7.04
C HIS A 6 4.22 3.14 5.85
N GLY A 7 4.86 3.10 4.68
CA GLY A 7 4.26 2.59 3.43
C GLY A 7 3.65 3.68 2.55
N PHE A 8 3.89 4.96 2.84
CA PHE A 8 3.43 6.05 1.98
C PHE A 8 4.04 5.97 0.58
N PRO A 9 3.25 6.26 -0.48
CA PRO A 9 3.74 6.21 -1.87
C PRO A 9 4.75 7.32 -2.19
N SER A 10 4.78 8.39 -1.40
CA SER A 10 5.73 9.49 -1.56
C SER A 10 5.97 10.24 -0.24
N ALA A 11 7.09 10.97 -0.18
CA ALA A 11 7.37 11.87 0.94
C ALA A 11 6.27 12.94 1.11
N VAL A 12 5.71 13.45 0.01
CA VAL A 12 4.61 14.42 0.05
C VAL A 12 3.36 13.82 0.68
N ALA A 13 3.01 12.57 0.37
CA ALA A 13 1.87 11.90 0.99
C ALA A 13 2.07 11.73 2.51
N ALA A 14 3.29 11.38 2.94
CA ALA A 14 3.65 11.29 4.35
C ALA A 14 3.54 12.65 5.07
N LEU A 15 4.07 13.73 4.49
CA LEU A 15 3.99 15.07 5.07
C LEU A 15 2.55 15.57 5.20
N ARG A 16 1.69 15.31 4.20
CA ARG A 16 0.27 15.68 4.26
C ARG A 16 -0.46 14.90 5.36
N PHE A 17 -0.10 13.63 5.56
CA PHE A 17 -0.62 12.82 6.66
C PHE A 17 -0.15 13.39 8.01
N GLU A 18 1.14 13.63 8.18
CA GLU A 18 1.72 14.19 9.41
C GLU A 18 1.05 15.51 9.80
N TRP A 19 0.94 16.45 8.85
CA TRP A 19 0.32 17.75 9.11
C TRP A 19 -1.14 17.60 9.54
N ALA A 20 -1.92 16.77 8.85
CA ALA A 20 -3.32 16.55 9.22
C ALA A 20 -3.45 15.91 10.60
N TRP A 21 -2.51 15.05 10.98
CA TRP A 21 -2.48 14.40 12.29
C TRP A 21 -2.11 15.37 13.42
N GLN A 22 -1.16 16.28 13.17
CA GLN A 22 -0.76 17.34 14.12
C GLN A 22 -1.84 18.44 14.25
N HIS A 23 -2.61 18.67 13.19
CA HIS A 23 -3.60 19.75 13.10
C HIS A 23 -5.00 19.25 12.71
N PRO A 24 -5.62 18.36 13.51
CA PRO A 24 -6.90 17.72 13.13
C PRO A 24 -8.02 18.73 12.90
N HIS A 25 -8.10 19.79 13.71
CA HIS A 25 -9.16 20.80 13.59
C HIS A 25 -8.96 21.80 12.44
N SER A 26 -7.74 21.90 11.90
CA SER A 26 -7.46 22.70 10.71
C SER A 26 -7.61 21.89 9.41
N SER A 27 -7.58 20.56 9.52
CA SER A 27 -7.72 19.66 8.38
C SER A 27 -9.19 19.52 7.99
N ARG A 28 -9.52 19.93 6.75
CA ARG A 28 -10.86 19.73 6.18
C ARG A 28 -11.30 18.25 6.15
N ARG A 29 -10.33 17.31 6.14
CA ARG A 29 -10.61 15.86 6.11
C ARG A 29 -10.97 15.28 7.48
N LEU A 30 -10.80 16.06 8.55
CA LEU A 30 -11.00 15.64 9.94
C LEU A 30 -11.98 16.57 10.67
N ALA A 31 -12.87 17.23 9.93
CA ALA A 31 -13.87 18.14 10.50
C ALA A 31 -14.79 17.44 11.50
N ASP A 32 -15.09 16.16 11.28
CA ASP A 32 -15.95 15.35 12.13
C ASP A 32 -15.23 14.81 13.39
N VAL A 33 -13.92 15.01 13.50
CA VAL A 33 -13.17 14.56 14.68
C VAL A 33 -13.46 15.49 15.85
N ALA A 34 -14.16 14.93 16.84
CA ALA A 34 -14.46 15.64 18.09
C ALA A 34 -13.19 16.19 18.76
N PRO A 35 -13.25 17.41 19.32
CA PRO A 35 -12.12 18.03 20.00
C PRO A 35 -11.64 17.21 21.18
N ARG A 36 -10.36 17.41 21.53
CA ARG A 36 -9.77 16.77 22.71
C ARG A 36 -10.49 17.20 23.97
N LEU A 37 -10.94 16.24 24.77
CA LEU A 37 -11.51 16.53 26.09
C LEU A 37 -10.40 16.93 27.07
N ARG A 38 -10.70 17.79 28.05
CA ARG A 38 -9.71 18.21 29.06
C ARG A 38 -9.13 17.03 29.85
N SER A 39 -9.94 16.01 30.11
CA SER A 39 -9.56 14.77 30.78
C SER A 39 -8.86 13.75 29.87
N GLU A 40 -8.89 13.95 28.55
CA GLU A 40 -8.30 13.02 27.59
C GLU A 40 -6.78 13.25 27.50
N ALA A 41 -6.03 12.18 27.74
CA ALA A 41 -4.59 12.18 27.54
C ALA A 41 -4.26 12.51 26.08
N ALA A 42 -3.22 13.32 25.86
CA ALA A 42 -2.82 13.71 24.51
C ALA A 42 -2.54 12.49 23.61
N PHE A 43 -1.93 11.44 24.16
CA PHE A 43 -1.66 10.22 23.42
C PHE A 43 -2.95 9.52 22.94
N ALA A 44 -3.96 9.38 23.83
CA ALA A 44 -5.24 8.78 23.49
C ALA A 44 -5.97 9.58 22.40
N PHE A 45 -5.95 10.91 22.51
CA PHE A 45 -6.51 11.79 21.48
C PHE A 45 -5.87 11.57 20.11
N HIS A 46 -4.54 11.57 20.01
CA HIS A 46 -3.86 11.38 18.73
C HIS A 46 -4.06 9.98 18.17
N LEU A 47 -4.19 8.96 19.02
CA LEU A 47 -4.51 7.61 18.56
C LEU A 47 -5.93 7.53 17.97
N ARG A 48 -6.90 8.22 18.58
CA ARG A 48 -8.26 8.35 18.04
C ARG A 48 -8.28 9.09 16.70
N VAL A 49 -7.54 10.19 16.58
CA VAL A 49 -7.37 10.92 15.31
C VAL A 49 -6.79 9.99 14.24
N LEU A 50 -5.73 9.23 14.59
CA LEU A 50 -5.09 8.27 13.70
C LEU A 50 -6.07 7.18 13.23
N ALA A 51 -6.84 6.59 14.14
CA ALA A 51 -7.84 5.58 13.83
C ALA A 51 -8.90 6.09 12.82
N HIS A 52 -9.24 7.38 12.91
CA HIS A 52 -10.13 8.05 11.97
C HIS A 52 -9.45 8.36 10.63
N MET A 53 -8.19 8.82 10.65
CA MET A 53 -7.43 9.13 9.44
C MET A 53 -7.30 7.93 8.50
N LEU A 54 -7.09 6.73 9.05
CA LEU A 54 -7.02 5.48 8.28
C LEU A 54 -8.32 5.14 7.55
N ARG A 55 -9.43 5.83 7.85
CA ARG A 55 -10.77 5.58 7.32
C ARG A 55 -11.34 6.72 6.48
N VAL A 56 -10.59 7.79 6.28
CA VAL A 56 -11.02 8.88 5.39
C VAL A 56 -10.09 9.06 4.18
N PRO A 57 -10.63 9.45 3.01
CA PRO A 57 -9.80 9.84 1.88
C PRO A 57 -8.88 11.01 2.25
N PRO A 58 -7.64 11.04 1.72
CA PRO A 58 -7.09 10.14 0.71
C PRO A 58 -6.38 8.90 1.25
N TRP A 59 -6.41 8.65 2.57
CA TRP A 59 -5.53 7.67 3.22
C TRP A 59 -6.10 6.25 3.27
N THR A 60 -7.42 6.10 3.09
CA THR A 60 -8.18 4.84 3.18
C THR A 60 -7.74 3.71 2.27
N ARG A 61 -7.03 4.03 1.18
CA ARG A 61 -6.60 3.04 0.18
C ARG A 61 -5.10 3.07 -0.07
N LEU A 62 -4.36 3.71 0.84
CA LEU A 62 -2.91 3.71 0.78
C LEU A 62 -2.37 2.43 1.45
N PRO A 63 -1.27 1.85 0.95
CA PRO A 63 -0.65 0.64 1.53
C PRO A 63 0.12 0.99 2.81
N LEU A 64 -0.59 1.51 3.81
CA LEU A 64 -0.03 1.94 5.08
C LEU A 64 0.17 0.76 6.03
N THR A 65 1.13 0.88 6.93
CA THR A 65 1.38 -0.06 8.02
C THR A 65 1.56 0.73 9.31
N LEU A 66 0.88 0.29 10.38
CA LEU A 66 1.08 0.80 11.73
C LEU A 66 2.08 -0.09 12.46
N ARG A 67 3.14 0.49 12.99
CA ARG A 67 4.19 -0.25 13.69
C ARG A 67 4.45 0.31 15.07
N TRP A 68 4.15 -0.49 16.08
CA TRP A 68 4.48 -0.20 17.47
C TRP A 68 5.97 -0.48 17.72
N LEU A 69 6.67 0.48 18.30
CA LEU A 69 8.09 0.39 18.62
C LEU A 69 8.34 0.04 20.10
N ARG A 70 7.35 0.29 20.97
CA ARG A 70 7.42 0.02 22.42
C ARG A 70 6.18 -0.73 22.88
N ALA A 71 6.38 -1.85 23.57
CA ALA A 71 5.28 -2.71 24.04
C ALA A 71 4.41 -2.02 25.08
N ASP A 72 5.02 -1.23 25.98
CA ASP A 72 4.34 -0.53 27.09
C ASP A 72 3.27 0.48 26.63
N PHE A 73 3.34 0.92 25.37
CA PHE A 73 2.41 1.89 24.78
C PHE A 73 1.40 1.24 23.83
N ARG A 74 1.45 -0.08 23.68
CA ARG A 74 0.54 -0.80 22.80
C ARG A 74 -0.88 -0.66 23.32
N CYS A 75 -1.75 -0.26 22.43
CA CYS A 75 -3.17 -0.14 22.67
C CYS A 75 -3.93 -0.46 21.39
N GLU A 76 -5.17 -0.89 21.54
CA GLU A 76 -6.06 -1.11 20.42
C GLU A 76 -6.54 0.24 19.87
N LEU A 77 -6.52 0.39 18.55
CA LEU A 77 -7.15 1.54 17.93
C LEU A 77 -8.66 1.34 17.97
N CYS A 78 -9.39 2.39 18.35
CA CYS A 78 -10.83 2.42 18.25
C CYS A 78 -11.23 3.53 17.27
N PRO A 79 -11.79 3.21 16.09
CA PRO A 79 -12.06 1.84 15.59
C PRO A 79 -10.78 1.12 15.09
N PRO A 80 -10.74 -0.24 15.03
CA PRO A 80 -9.54 -1.02 14.68
C PRO A 80 -9.01 -0.65 13.29
N PRO A 81 -7.75 -0.84 12.89
CA PRO A 81 -7.34 -0.46 11.53
C PRO A 81 -8.12 -1.23 10.43
N PRO A 82 -8.28 -0.65 9.22
CA PRO A 82 -8.84 -1.39 8.08
C PRO A 82 -8.06 -2.68 7.78
N PRO A 83 -8.69 -3.72 7.20
CA PRO A 83 -8.06 -5.03 6.99
C PRO A 83 -6.73 -4.98 6.23
N HIS A 84 -6.63 -4.12 5.22
CA HIS A 84 -5.42 -3.94 4.40
C HIS A 84 -4.29 -3.14 5.10
N VAL A 85 -4.54 -2.56 6.29
CA VAL A 85 -3.55 -1.78 7.05
C VAL A 85 -3.03 -2.63 8.22
N PRO A 86 -1.92 -3.36 8.05
CA PRO A 86 -1.43 -4.26 9.09
C PRO A 86 -0.91 -3.51 10.32
N LEU A 87 -1.10 -4.14 11.48
CA LEU A 87 -0.46 -3.78 12.75
C LEU A 87 0.76 -4.65 12.99
N SER A 88 1.92 -4.04 13.06
CA SER A 88 3.22 -4.70 13.30
C SER A 88 3.86 -4.24 14.60
N PHE A 89 4.83 -5.02 15.09
CA PHE A 89 5.64 -4.68 16.26
C PHE A 89 7.13 -4.79 15.95
N GLY A 90 7.94 -4.00 16.64
CA GLY A 90 9.40 -4.08 16.61
C GLY A 90 10.07 -3.08 15.66
N PRO A 91 11.42 -3.05 15.62
CA PRO A 91 12.16 -2.12 14.80
C PRO A 91 11.84 -2.28 13.31
N LEU A 92 12.03 -1.22 12.54
CA LEU A 92 11.98 -1.30 11.07
C LEU A 92 13.13 -2.16 10.60
N ALA A 93 12.84 -3.15 9.74
CA ALA A 93 13.90 -3.85 9.04
C ALA A 93 14.72 -2.84 8.22
N PRO A 94 16.06 -2.93 8.23
CA PRO A 94 16.87 -2.16 7.30
C PRO A 94 16.37 -2.44 5.89
N ARG A 95 16.25 -1.41 5.05
CA ARG A 95 15.92 -1.59 3.64
C ARG A 95 17.04 -2.41 3.02
N SER A 96 16.86 -3.72 2.86
CA SER A 96 17.61 -4.46 1.86
C SER A 96 17.22 -3.83 0.53
N SER A 97 18.16 -3.21 -0.17
CA SER A 97 17.98 -2.78 -1.55
C SER A 97 17.27 -3.91 -2.28
N ALA A 98 16.04 -3.65 -2.74
CA ALA A 98 15.27 -4.64 -3.46
C ALA A 98 16.17 -5.14 -4.59
N SER A 99 16.57 -6.41 -4.51
CA SER A 99 17.14 -7.09 -5.66
C SER A 99 16.09 -6.92 -6.73
N LYS A 100 16.44 -6.22 -7.82
CA LYS A 100 15.67 -6.32 -9.06
C LYS A 100 15.42 -7.81 -9.25
N CYS A 101 14.16 -8.20 -9.42
CA CYS A 101 13.84 -9.56 -9.81
C CYS A 101 14.56 -9.80 -11.14
N HIS A 102 15.79 -10.32 -11.06
CA HIS A 102 16.44 -10.94 -12.19
C HIS A 102 15.50 -12.06 -12.60
N ALA A 103 14.93 -11.92 -13.80
CA ALA A 103 14.39 -13.05 -14.51
C ALA A 103 15.41 -14.18 -14.38
N SER A 104 14.97 -15.30 -13.81
CA SER A 104 15.76 -16.50 -13.64
C SER A 104 16.32 -16.91 -15.01
N THR A 105 17.61 -16.65 -15.23
CA THR A 105 18.37 -17.31 -16.30
C THR A 105 18.52 -18.76 -15.87
N PHE A 106 17.72 -19.65 -16.47
CA PHE A 106 18.00 -21.07 -16.45
C PHE A 106 19.29 -21.32 -17.22
N ALA A 107 20.22 -22.04 -16.61
CA ALA A 107 21.50 -22.37 -17.21
C ALA A 107 21.36 -23.50 -18.24
N ASP A 108 21.94 -23.21 -19.41
CA ASP A 108 22.65 -24.08 -20.35
C ASP A 108 21.89 -25.18 -21.10
N THR A 109 21.38 -24.82 -22.29
CA THR A 109 21.61 -25.57 -23.55
C THR A 109 21.33 -24.66 -24.76
N GLU A 110 22.43 -24.24 -25.42
CA GLU A 110 22.65 -23.77 -26.81
C GLU A 110 21.72 -22.73 -27.49
N PRO A 111 22.31 -21.77 -28.26
CA PRO A 111 21.60 -20.61 -28.79
C PRO A 111 20.99 -20.90 -30.17
N GLN A 112 19.66 -20.95 -30.28
CA GLN A 112 18.98 -20.92 -31.56
C GLN A 112 17.90 -19.83 -31.58
N LEU A 113 18.00 -19.02 -32.62
CA LEU A 113 17.19 -17.86 -32.95
C LEU A 113 15.69 -18.09 -32.73
N ASP A 114 15.05 -17.19 -31.98
CA ASP A 114 13.73 -16.62 -32.35
C ASP A 114 13.45 -15.32 -31.58
N GLN A 115 13.60 -14.22 -32.33
CA GLN A 115 12.72 -13.04 -32.41
C GLN A 115 11.89 -12.65 -31.17
N ASP A 116 12.14 -11.44 -30.66
CA ASP A 116 11.14 -10.39 -30.36
C ASP A 116 9.68 -10.83 -30.09
N ALA A 117 9.45 -11.81 -29.22
CA ALA A 117 8.13 -12.11 -28.69
C ALA A 117 7.81 -11.03 -27.65
N LYS A 118 7.45 -9.84 -28.14
CA LYS A 118 6.99 -8.70 -27.35
C LYS A 118 5.92 -9.22 -26.39
N ALA A 119 6.24 -9.29 -25.11
CA ALA A 119 5.34 -9.91 -24.15
C ALA A 119 3.98 -9.22 -24.20
N CYS A 120 2.91 -9.99 -24.32
CA CYS A 120 1.56 -9.46 -24.34
C CYS A 120 0.93 -9.49 -22.94
N CYS A 121 0.06 -8.53 -22.69
CA CYS A 121 -0.78 -8.51 -21.50
C CYS A 121 -1.77 -9.67 -21.55
N SER A 122 -1.86 -10.45 -20.46
CA SER A 122 -2.79 -11.57 -20.33
C SER A 122 -4.27 -11.15 -20.34
N LEU A 123 -4.58 -9.87 -20.13
CA LEU A 123 -5.95 -9.34 -20.03
C LEU A 123 -6.45 -8.74 -21.34
N CYS A 124 -5.66 -7.87 -21.98
CA CYS A 124 -6.07 -7.18 -23.21
C CYS A 124 -5.40 -7.71 -24.48
N ALA A 125 -4.49 -8.70 -24.36
CA ALA A 125 -3.64 -9.21 -25.44
C ALA A 125 -2.72 -8.17 -26.13
N GLY A 126 -2.71 -6.92 -25.65
CA GLY A 126 -1.86 -5.86 -26.17
C GLY A 126 -0.40 -6.00 -25.74
N ALA A 127 0.52 -5.41 -26.51
CA ALA A 127 1.94 -5.44 -26.20
C ALA A 127 2.29 -4.65 -24.92
N LEU A 128 3.11 -5.24 -24.06
CA LEU A 128 3.66 -4.62 -22.87
C LEU A 128 4.88 -3.77 -23.28
N GLN A 129 4.76 -2.45 -23.19
CA GLN A 129 5.78 -1.48 -23.63
C GLN A 129 6.18 -0.49 -22.54
N ASP A 130 5.62 -0.64 -21.33
CA ASP A 130 5.83 0.31 -20.25
C ASP A 130 7.29 0.27 -19.74
N GLU A 131 7.87 1.44 -19.48
CA GLU A 131 9.23 1.60 -18.95
C GLU A 131 9.43 0.88 -17.60
N GLU A 132 8.38 0.82 -16.77
CA GLU A 132 8.40 0.08 -15.50
C GLU A 132 8.28 -1.44 -15.66
N GLY A 133 8.00 -1.93 -16.88
CA GLY A 133 7.73 -3.34 -17.18
C GLY A 133 6.33 -3.80 -16.73
N PRO A 134 5.93 -5.04 -17.07
CA PRO A 134 4.62 -5.57 -16.71
C PRO A 134 4.50 -5.89 -15.22
N LEU A 135 3.29 -5.76 -14.68
CA LEU A 135 2.97 -6.36 -13.39
C LEU A 135 2.92 -7.89 -13.53
N CYS A 136 3.59 -8.58 -12.61
CA CYS A 136 3.58 -10.04 -12.52
C CYS A 136 2.97 -10.47 -11.20
N CYS A 137 2.30 -11.63 -11.19
CA CYS A 137 1.79 -12.21 -9.95
C CYS A 137 2.96 -12.57 -9.01
N PRO A 138 2.86 -12.30 -7.70
CA PRO A 138 3.90 -12.67 -6.75
C PRO A 138 3.97 -14.17 -6.45
N HIS A 139 2.95 -14.96 -6.84
CA HIS A 139 2.97 -16.41 -6.64
C HIS A 139 3.99 -17.10 -7.56
N PRO A 140 4.91 -17.92 -7.01
CA PRO A 140 5.92 -18.60 -7.80
C PRO A 140 5.29 -19.47 -8.91
N GLY A 141 5.75 -19.30 -10.15
CA GLY A 141 5.28 -20.08 -11.30
C GLY A 141 3.99 -19.60 -11.95
N CYS A 142 3.32 -18.57 -11.43
CA CYS A 142 2.18 -17.97 -12.10
C CYS A 142 2.64 -17.23 -13.38
N PRO A 143 2.04 -17.50 -14.55
CA PRO A 143 2.44 -16.90 -15.82
C PRO A 143 1.84 -15.51 -16.06
N LEU A 144 1.03 -14.97 -15.13
CA LEU A 144 0.34 -13.69 -15.33
C LEU A 144 1.33 -12.55 -15.56
N ARG A 145 1.14 -11.84 -16.68
CA ARG A 145 1.82 -10.57 -16.98
C ARG A 145 0.78 -9.60 -17.53
N ALA A 146 0.58 -8.46 -16.88
CA ALA A 146 -0.46 -7.52 -17.26
C ALA A 146 0.03 -6.06 -17.24
N HIS A 147 -0.64 -5.21 -18.03
CA HIS A 147 -0.53 -3.76 -17.83
C HIS A 147 -1.05 -3.41 -16.43
N MET A 148 -0.46 -2.36 -15.83
CA MET A 148 -0.92 -1.86 -14.53
C MET A 148 -2.39 -1.48 -14.55
N ILE A 149 -2.84 -0.81 -15.61
CA ILE A 149 -4.21 -0.31 -15.74
C ILE A 149 -5.19 -1.47 -15.93
N CYS A 150 -4.88 -2.43 -16.82
CA CYS A 150 -5.77 -3.58 -17.03
C CYS A 150 -5.98 -4.40 -15.75
N LEU A 151 -4.91 -4.62 -14.98
CA LEU A 151 -5.04 -5.36 -13.72
C LEU A 151 -5.80 -4.55 -12.65
N ALA A 152 -5.61 -3.23 -12.63
CA ALA A 152 -6.36 -2.35 -11.72
C ALA A 152 -7.86 -2.34 -12.06
N GLU A 153 -8.22 -2.25 -13.34
CA GLU A 153 -9.62 -2.31 -13.80
C GLU A 153 -10.26 -3.65 -13.42
N GLU A 154 -9.55 -4.77 -13.62
CA GLU A 154 -10.01 -6.10 -13.22
C GLU A 154 -10.31 -6.16 -11.71
N PHE A 155 -9.40 -5.64 -10.87
CA PHE A 155 -9.58 -5.66 -9.41
C PHE A 155 -10.62 -4.67 -8.90
N LEU A 156 -11.03 -3.69 -9.72
CA LEU A 156 -11.97 -2.63 -9.35
C LEU A 156 -13.37 -2.86 -9.92
N GLN A 157 -13.64 -3.99 -10.60
CA GLN A 157 -14.95 -4.28 -11.21
C GLN A 157 -16.12 -4.14 -10.21
N GLU A 158 -15.95 -4.63 -8.98
CA GLU A 158 -16.97 -4.59 -7.92
C GLU A 158 -16.96 -3.28 -7.09
N GLU A 159 -16.03 -2.35 -7.38
CA GLU A 159 -15.83 -1.11 -6.63
C GLU A 159 -15.87 0.14 -7.53
N PRO A 160 -17.01 0.43 -8.19
CA PRO A 160 -17.09 1.53 -9.15
C PRO A 160 -16.75 2.88 -8.50
N GLY A 161 -15.96 3.70 -9.21
CA GLY A 161 -15.54 5.03 -8.76
C GLY A 161 -14.29 5.06 -7.89
N GLN A 162 -13.72 3.89 -7.55
CA GLN A 162 -12.43 3.78 -6.90
C GLN A 162 -11.31 3.79 -7.93
N LEU A 163 -10.12 4.27 -7.54
CA LEU A 163 -8.96 4.39 -8.44
C LEU A 163 -7.81 3.46 -8.06
N LEU A 164 -7.77 2.98 -6.82
CA LEU A 164 -6.67 2.17 -6.30
C LEU A 164 -7.25 0.83 -5.80
N PRO A 165 -6.93 -0.32 -6.40
CA PRO A 165 -7.36 -1.60 -5.86
C PRO A 165 -6.70 -1.85 -4.51
N LEU A 166 -7.46 -2.42 -3.56
CA LEU A 166 -6.94 -2.82 -2.25
C LEU A 166 -6.43 -4.26 -2.27
N GLU A 167 -7.24 -5.14 -2.84
CA GLU A 167 -7.02 -6.58 -2.95
C GLU A 167 -7.59 -7.05 -4.29
N GLY A 168 -7.16 -8.23 -4.74
CA GLY A 168 -7.65 -8.82 -5.99
C GLY A 168 -7.17 -10.25 -6.14
N GLN A 169 -7.99 -11.09 -6.78
CA GLN A 169 -7.62 -12.47 -7.09
C GLN A 169 -6.89 -12.49 -8.42
N CYS A 170 -5.72 -13.15 -8.46
CA CYS A 170 -4.96 -13.31 -9.69
C CYS A 170 -5.82 -14.00 -10.77
N PRO A 171 -6.04 -13.38 -11.95
CA PRO A 171 -6.87 -13.95 -13.02
C PRO A 171 -6.19 -15.08 -13.82
N GLY A 172 -4.95 -15.44 -13.48
CA GLY A 172 -4.16 -16.47 -14.18
C GLY A 172 -3.31 -17.33 -13.26
#